data_AF-A0A975PK19-F1
#
_entry.id   AF-A0A975PK19-F1
#
_cell.length_a   1.000
_cell.length_b   1.000
_cell.length_c   1.000
_cell.angle_alpha   90.00
_cell.angle_beta   90.00
_cell.angle_gamma   90.00
#
_symmetry.space_group_name_H-M   'P 1'
#
loop_
_entity.id
_entity.type
_entity.pdbx_description
1 polymer ?
#
loop_
_entity_poly.entity_id
_entity_poly.type
_entity_poly.pdbx_seq_one_letter_code
_entity_poly.pdbx_strand_id
1 'polypeptide(L)'
;MLNRILDRRVRKDKGYDLYLEIPESEYFNFYEDVTEDDAHNILDLFLEYHHDDGRPQNVKINYDKNNNSINIRADLNYEANDHTDPRIIPDYLR
;
A
#
# COMPACT_ATOMS: atom_id res chain seq x y z
N MET A 1 0.92 9.59 -7.65
CA MET A 1 1.33 8.16 -7.53
C MET A 1 0.18 7.33 -6.96
N LEU A 2 -0.34 7.69 -5.79
CA LEU A 2 -1.34 6.92 -5.05
C LEU A 2 -2.64 6.72 -5.84
N ASN A 3 -3.06 7.74 -6.59
CA ASN A 3 -4.18 7.68 -7.55
C ASN A 3 -4.00 6.69 -8.72
N ARG A 4 -2.78 6.20 -8.97
CA ARG A 4 -2.48 5.21 -10.02
C ARG A 4 -2.32 3.79 -9.48
N ILE A 5 -2.42 3.61 -8.17
CA ILE A 5 -2.39 2.29 -7.55
C ILE A 5 -3.73 1.59 -7.79
N LEU A 6 -3.68 0.37 -8.29
CA LEU A 6 -4.85 -0.51 -8.35
C LEU A 6 -4.89 -1.33 -7.07
N ASP A 7 -6.02 -1.31 -6.38
CA ASP A 7 -6.22 -2.10 -5.17
C ASP A 7 -7.24 -3.23 -5.37
N ARG A 8 -6.96 -4.36 -4.71
CA ARG A 8 -7.90 -5.47 -4.59
C ARG A 8 -7.93 -5.95 -3.15
N ARG A 9 -9.13 -6.09 -2.60
CA ARG A 9 -9.34 -6.58 -1.24
C ARG A 9 -10.10 -7.90 -1.25
N VAL A 10 -9.58 -8.89 -0.54
CA VAL A 10 -10.25 -10.19 -0.35
C VAL A 10 -10.60 -10.34 1.12
N ARG A 11 -11.90 -10.42 1.42
CA ARG A 11 -12.38 -10.53 2.80
C ARG A 11 -11.96 -11.86 3.42
N LYS A 12 -11.46 -11.81 4.66
CA LYS A 12 -11.18 -12.97 5.50
C LYS A 12 -12.19 -13.06 6.65
N ASP A 13 -12.11 -14.13 7.44
CA ASP A 13 -12.87 -14.28 8.68
C ASP A 13 -12.63 -13.09 9.64
N LYS A 14 -11.39 -12.58 9.67
CA LYS A 14 -10.99 -11.35 10.35
C LYS A 14 -10.12 -10.53 9.40
N GLY A 15 -10.58 -9.32 9.04
CA GLY A 15 -9.82 -8.43 8.17
C GLY A 15 -9.89 -8.78 6.68
N TYR A 16 -8.84 -8.40 5.94
CA TYR A 16 -8.73 -8.57 4.48
C TYR A 16 -7.31 -8.96 4.06
N ASP A 17 -7.15 -9.70 2.97
CA ASP A 17 -5.93 -9.59 2.17
C ASP A 17 -6.04 -8.32 1.30
N LEU A 18 -5.05 -7.44 1.37
CA LEU A 18 -4.87 -6.32 0.47
C LEU A 18 -3.81 -6.67 -0.58
N TYR A 19 -4.11 -6.37 -1.83
CA TYR A 19 -3.18 -6.41 -2.95
C TYR A 19 -3.14 -5.02 -3.57
N LEU A 20 -1.95 -4.45 -3.69
CA LEU A 20 -1.71 -3.22 -4.43
C LEU A 20 -0.84 -3.54 -5.65
N GLU A 21 -1.24 -3.03 -6.80
CA GLU A 21 -0.46 -3.06 -8.03
C GLU A 21 -0.12 -1.62 -8.43
N ILE A 22 1.18 -1.35 -8.58
CA ILE A 22 1.74 -0.04 -8.87
C ILE A 22 2.46 -0.13 -10.21
N PRO A 23 2.15 0.73 -11.20
CA PRO A 23 2.94 0.79 -12.42
C PRO A 23 4.41 1.06 -12.10
N GLU A 24 5.32 0.30 -12.71
CA GLU A 24 6.77 0.46 -12.52
C GLU A 24 7.23 1.91 -12.69
N SER A 25 6.72 2.57 -13.74
CA SER A 25 7.03 3.97 -14.04
C SER A 25 6.60 4.94 -12.96
N GLU A 26 5.53 4.63 -12.21
CA GLU A 26 5.07 5.47 -11.10
C GLU A 26 5.91 5.22 -9.84
N TYR A 27 6.27 3.96 -9.58
CA TYR A 27 7.08 3.57 -8.43
C TYR A 27 8.49 4.19 -8.48
N PHE A 28 9.19 4.02 -9.61
CA PHE A 28 10.58 4.47 -9.76
C PHE A 28 10.72 6.00 -9.90
N ASN A 29 9.62 6.76 -9.89
CA ASN A 29 9.68 8.22 -9.72
C ASN A 29 10.00 8.65 -8.28
N PHE A 30 9.79 7.75 -7.29
CA PHE A 30 9.91 8.07 -5.87
C PHE A 30 10.87 7.15 -5.10
N TYR A 31 11.05 5.92 -5.58
CA TYR A 31 11.86 4.89 -4.93
C TYR A 31 12.93 4.40 -5.91
N GLU A 32 14.16 4.17 -5.44
CA GLU A 32 15.26 3.70 -6.29
C GLU A 32 15.34 2.17 -6.36
N ASP A 33 14.90 1.50 -5.29
CA ASP A 33 14.96 0.05 -5.13
C ASP A 33 13.60 -0.51 -4.70
N VAL A 34 13.47 -1.84 -4.71
CA VAL A 34 12.24 -2.55 -4.29
C VAL A 34 12.49 -3.24 -2.97
N THR A 35 12.14 -2.57 -1.87
CA THR A 35 12.40 -3.07 -0.50
C THR A 35 11.11 -3.23 0.31
N GLU A 36 11.16 -4.03 1.38
CA GLU A 36 10.01 -4.17 2.29
C GLU A 36 9.70 -2.85 3.03
N ASP A 37 10.71 -2.02 3.32
CA ASP A 37 10.52 -0.71 3.94
C ASP A 37 9.72 0.25 3.03
N ASP A 38 10.02 0.25 1.72
CA ASP A 38 9.25 1.01 0.73
C ASP A 38 7.80 0.53 0.67
N ALA A 39 7.60 -0.79 0.75
CA ALA A 39 6.27 -1.39 0.75
C ALA A 39 5.43 -0.95 1.95
N HIS A 40 6.05 -0.91 3.14
CA HIS A 40 5.43 -0.40 4.35
C HIS A 40 5.04 1.07 4.22
N ASN A 41 5.96 1.91 3.74
CA ASN A 41 5.70 3.33 3.54
C ASN A 41 4.56 3.57 2.54
N ILE A 42 4.55 2.86 1.42
CA ILE A 42 3.50 2.98 0.41
C ILE A 42 2.14 2.56 0.95
N LEU A 43 2.07 1.43 1.68
CA LEU A 43 0.82 0.98 2.29
C LEU A 43 0.27 2.00 3.27
N ASP A 44 1.13 2.54 4.11
CA ASP A 44 0.80 3.57 5.08
C ASP A 44 0.23 4.83 4.41
N LEU A 45 0.92 5.34 3.38
CA LEU A 45 0.46 6.49 2.60
C LEU A 45 -0.84 6.21 1.84
N PHE A 46 -0.99 5.00 1.30
CA PHE A 46 -2.18 4.58 0.56
C PHE A 46 -3.40 4.50 1.47
N LEU A 47 -3.29 3.84 2.62
CA LEU A 47 -4.37 3.74 3.59
C LEU A 47 -4.80 5.12 4.10
N GLU A 48 -3.82 5.96 4.42
CA GLU A 48 -4.09 7.32 4.88
C GLU A 48 -4.77 8.18 3.80
N TYR A 49 -4.35 8.07 2.54
CA TYR A 49 -4.96 8.74 1.40
C TYR A 49 -6.44 8.35 1.24
N HIS A 50 -6.77 7.10 1.58
CA HIS A 50 -8.13 6.58 1.55
C HIS A 50 -8.89 6.72 2.88
N HIS A 51 -8.30 7.37 3.89
CA HIS A 51 -8.85 7.48 5.25
C HIS A 51 -9.24 6.10 5.83
N ASP A 52 -8.36 5.12 5.62
CA ASP A 52 -8.54 3.74 6.03
C ASP A 52 -7.71 3.44 7.29
N ASP A 53 -8.39 3.14 8.40
CA ASP A 53 -7.77 2.79 9.68
C ASP A 53 -7.23 1.34 9.73
N GLY A 54 -7.14 0.67 8.59
CA GLY A 54 -6.61 -0.68 8.47
C GLY A 54 -5.13 -0.76 8.86
N ARG A 55 -4.77 -1.78 9.63
CA ARG A 55 -3.40 -2.03 10.11
C ARG A 55 -2.76 -3.14 9.27
N PRO A 56 -1.80 -2.82 8.38
CA PRO A 56 -1.15 -3.80 7.54
C PRO A 56 -0.18 -4.68 8.36
N GLN A 57 -0.23 -5.99 8.13
CA GLN A 57 0.68 -6.98 8.68
C GLN A 57 1.17 -7.91 7.56
N ASN A 58 2.25 -8.66 7.81
CA ASN A 58 2.82 -9.62 6.84
C ASN A 58 3.05 -9.02 5.44
N VAL A 59 3.55 -7.78 5.41
CA VAL A 59 3.79 -7.03 4.17
C VAL A 59 4.84 -7.73 3.33
N LYS A 60 4.56 -7.88 2.05
CA LYS A 60 5.47 -8.44 1.05
C LYS A 60 5.42 -7.61 -0.21
N ILE A 61 6.57 -7.44 -0.84
CA ILE A 61 6.70 -6.74 -2.11
C ILE A 61 7.33 -7.67 -3.15
N ASN A 62 6.88 -7.55 -4.40
CA ASN A 62 7.43 -8.27 -5.52
C ASN A 62 7.48 -7.36 -6.75
N TYR A 63 8.62 -7.33 -7.43
CA TYR A 63 8.76 -6.69 -8.72
C TYR A 63 8.47 -7.68 -9.84
N ASP A 64 7.31 -7.53 -10.48
CA ASP A 64 6.96 -8.27 -11.69
C ASP A 64 7.50 -7.54 -12.94
N LYS A 65 8.75 -7.87 -13.29
CA LYS A 65 9.43 -7.33 -14.48
C LYS A 65 8.76 -7.68 -15.80
N ASN A 66 7.93 -8.73 -15.84
CA ASN A 66 7.26 -9.12 -17.08
C ASN A 66 6.05 -8.24 -17.36
N ASN A 67 5.38 -7.79 -16.30
CA ASN A 67 4.19 -6.94 -16.37
C ASN A 67 4.49 -5.45 -16.11
N ASN A 68 5.75 -5.09 -15.86
CA ASN A 68 6.21 -3.75 -15.47
C ASN A 68 5.40 -3.19 -14.28
N SER A 69 5.25 -4.01 -13.24
CA SER A 69 4.51 -3.62 -12.04
C SER A 69 5.18 -4.05 -10.74
N ILE A 70 5.00 -3.21 -9.71
CA ILE A 70 5.35 -3.51 -8.33
C ILE A 70 4.09 -3.96 -7.61
N ASN A 71 4.15 -5.15 -7.02
CA ASN A 71 3.03 -5.79 -6.37
C ASN A 71 3.29 -5.84 -4.87
N ILE A 72 2.41 -5.24 -4.07
CA ILE A 72 2.47 -5.29 -2.62
C ILE A 72 1.30 -6.13 -2.11
N ARG A 73 1.56 -7.02 -1.15
CA ARG A 73 0.53 -7.79 -0.45
C ARG A 73 0.65 -7.55 1.05
N ALA A 74 -0.48 -7.37 1.71
CA ALA A 74 -0.56 -7.26 3.16
C ALA A 74 -1.84 -7.88 3.71
N ASP A 75 -1.80 -8.26 4.98
CA ASP A 75 -2.97 -8.59 5.79
C ASP A 75 -3.47 -7.31 6.47
N LEU A 76 -4.68 -6.86 6.17
CA LEU A 76 -5.32 -5.73 6.84
C LEU A 76 -6.17 -6.19 8.01
N ASN A 77 -5.79 -5.78 9.21
CA ASN A 77 -6.59 -5.93 10.42
C ASN A 77 -7.24 -4.61 10.81
N TYR A 78 -8.47 -4.66 11.31
CA TYR A 78 -9.19 -3.51 11.83
C TYR A 78 -9.36 -3.69 13.33
N GLU A 79 -8.77 -2.80 14.13
CA GLU A 79 -8.97 -2.77 15.56
C GLU A 79 -10.06 -1.77 15.89
N ALA A 80 -11.13 -2.22 16.56
CA ALA A 80 -12.23 -1.35 16.92
C ALA A 80 -11.76 -0.36 18.02
N ASN A 81 -11.91 0.94 17.74
CA ASN A 81 -11.65 2.11 18.62
C ASN A 81 -10.19 2.62 18.74
N ASP A 82 -9.24 2.20 17.91
CA ASP A 82 -7.89 2.78 17.91
C ASP A 82 -7.64 3.55 16.60
N HIS A 83 -7.79 4.87 16.66
CA HIS A 83 -7.66 5.78 15.52
C HIS A 83 -6.20 6.15 15.30
N THR A 84 -5.72 6.05 14.07
CA THR A 84 -4.38 6.51 13.69
C THR A 84 -4.38 8.02 13.45
N ASP A 85 -3.40 8.73 14.01
CA ASP A 85 -3.24 10.16 13.75
C ASP A 85 -3.00 10.41 12.25
N PRO A 86 -3.68 11.40 11.65
CA PRO A 86 -3.47 11.73 10.25
C PRO A 86 -2.06 12.29 10.03
N ARG A 87 -1.34 11.79 9.03
CA ARG A 87 -0.11 12.41 8.55
C ARG A 87 -0.46 13.43 7.44
N ILE A 88 0.56 14.14 6.98
CA ILE A 88 0.43 15.07 5.86
C ILE A 88 0.96 14.34 4.63
N ILE A 89 0.08 14.01 3.69
CA ILE A 89 0.47 13.45 2.39
C ILE A 89 0.86 14.59 1.44
N PRO A 90 2.13 14.65 0.98
CA PRO A 90 2.57 15.61 -0.03
C PRO A 90 1.76 15.55 -1.32
N ASP A 91 1.51 16.71 -1.93
CA ASP A 91 0.69 16.81 -3.15
C ASP A 91 1.26 16.03 -4.35
N TYR A 92 2.58 15.88 -4.43
CA TYR A 92 3.23 15.14 -5.52
C TYR A 92 3.03 13.62 -5.44
N LEU A 93 2.61 13.09 -4.29
CA LEU A 93 2.28 11.68 -4.12
C LEU A 93 0.81 11.37 -4.47
N ARG A 94 -0.06 12.38 -4.43
CA ARG A 94 -1.50 12.24 -4.73
C ARG A 94 -1.78 11.82 -6.17
#